data_AF-A0A372R860-F1
#
_entry.id   AF-A0A372R860-F1
#
_cell.length_a   1.000
_cell.length_b   1.000
_cell.length_c   1.000
_cell.angle_alpha   90.00
_cell.angle_beta   90.00
_cell.angle_gamma   90.00
#
_symmetry.space_group_name_H-M   'P 1'
#
loop_
_entity.id
_entity.type
_entity.pdbx_description
1 polymer ?
#
loop_
_entity_poly.entity_id
_entity_poly.type
_entity_poly.pdbx_seq_one_letter_code
_entity_poly.pdbx_strand_id
1 'polypeptide(L)'
;MCANLVHPTDSGESFTVSSRYLAGTVVSSLHKLKDIDNKDGGFFVFGDISVRVEGRYRLRFSLFEIIRDEVVHIQSVVSDVFTVYSPKAFPGMSESTFLSRSFSDQGVRIRIRKEHRIQM
;
A
#
# COMPACT_ATOMS: atom_id res chain seq x y z
N MET A 1 4.13 10.55 -0.80
CA MET A 1 4.88 9.34 -0.40
C MET A 1 4.91 8.35 -1.56
N CYS A 2 6.03 7.69 -1.83
CA CYS A 2 6.12 6.63 -2.85
C CYS A 2 6.36 5.27 -2.21
N ALA A 3 5.90 4.19 -2.86
CA ALA A 3 6.06 2.81 -2.43
C ALA A 3 6.96 2.05 -3.40
N ASN A 4 7.94 1.32 -2.88
CA ASN A 4 8.88 0.51 -3.65
C ASN A 4 8.97 -0.90 -3.06
N LEU A 5 9.22 -1.90 -3.91
CA LEU A 5 9.38 -3.29 -3.48
C LEU A 5 10.83 -3.53 -3.04
N VAL A 6 11.02 -4.15 -1.87
CA VAL A 6 12.35 -4.46 -1.31
C VAL A 6 12.42 -5.91 -0.84
N HIS A 7 13.65 -6.40 -0.63
CA HIS A 7 13.91 -7.78 -0.20
C HIS A 7 13.26 -8.07 1.17
N PRO A 8 12.76 -9.30 1.42
CA PRO A 8 12.09 -9.64 2.68
C PRO A 8 13.01 -9.54 3.92
N THR A 9 14.31 -9.75 3.75
CA THR A 9 15.30 -9.72 4.85
C THR A 9 16.21 -8.50 4.83
N ASP A 10 16.35 -7.84 3.67
CA ASP A 10 17.25 -6.70 3.51
C ASP A 10 16.46 -5.50 2.97
N SER A 11 16.32 -4.46 3.79
CA SER A 11 15.64 -3.22 3.43
C SER A 11 16.49 -2.27 2.56
N GLY A 12 17.79 -2.54 2.43
CA GLY A 12 18.72 -1.77 1.60
C GLY A 12 18.57 -2.10 0.11
N GLU A 13 18.42 -3.38 -0.23
CA GLU A 13 18.23 -3.81 -1.61
C GLU A 13 16.80 -3.59 -2.09
N SER A 14 16.66 -2.66 -3.03
CA SER A 14 15.39 -2.34 -3.67
C SER A 14 15.30 -3.10 -4.99
N PHE A 15 14.18 -3.76 -5.26
CA PHE A 15 13.96 -4.42 -6.55
C PHE A 15 13.65 -3.43 -7.70
N THR A 16 13.65 -2.12 -7.43
CA THR A 16 13.20 -1.08 -8.38
C THR A 16 14.36 -0.61 -9.25
N VAL A 17 14.39 -0.92 -10.56
CA VAL A 17 13.89 -0.04 -11.66
C VAL A 17 13.11 -0.80 -12.76
N SER A 18 12.78 -2.08 -12.59
CA SER A 18 12.06 -2.80 -13.65
C SER A 18 10.54 -2.69 -13.48
N SER A 19 9.83 -2.13 -14.47
CA SER A 19 8.35 -2.17 -14.59
C SER A 19 7.77 -3.59 -14.58
N ARG A 20 8.64 -4.62 -14.57
CA ARG A 20 8.30 -6.03 -14.48
C ARG A 20 7.79 -6.47 -13.11
N TYR A 21 8.08 -5.75 -12.01
CA TYR A 21 7.69 -6.21 -10.66
C TYR A 21 6.48 -5.48 -10.10
N LEU A 22 6.48 -4.15 -10.10
CA LEU A 22 5.38 -3.34 -9.56
C LEU A 22 4.47 -2.79 -10.67
N ALA A 23 3.18 -2.69 -10.37
CA ALA A 23 2.17 -2.07 -11.22
C ALA A 23 1.13 -1.31 -10.39
N GLY A 24 0.38 -0.44 -11.07
CA GLY A 24 -0.63 0.41 -10.47
C GLY A 24 -0.07 1.72 -9.96
N THR A 25 -0.72 2.29 -8.96
CA THR A 25 -0.43 3.59 -8.37
C THR A 25 0.54 3.46 -7.19
N VAL A 26 1.83 3.67 -7.47
CA VAL A 26 2.93 3.56 -6.48
C VAL A 26 3.25 4.86 -5.75
N VAL A 27 2.47 5.92 -5.99
CA VAL A 27 2.61 7.22 -5.33
C VAL A 27 1.29 7.59 -4.69
N SER A 28 1.35 8.12 -3.47
CA SER A 28 0.19 8.60 -2.73
C SER A 28 0.43 10.02 -2.23
N SER A 29 -0.58 10.86 -2.36
CA SER A 29 -0.62 12.20 -1.77
C SER A 29 -1.07 12.13 -0.31
N LEU A 30 -0.87 13.20 0.44
CA LEU A 30 -1.37 13.30 1.80
C LEU A 30 -2.90 13.43 1.77
N HIS A 31 -3.58 12.56 2.50
CA HIS A 31 -5.01 12.64 2.77
C HIS A 31 -5.23 13.09 4.21
N LYS A 32 -5.97 14.18 4.39
CA LYS A 32 -6.49 14.55 5.71
C LYS A 32 -7.76 13.73 5.98
N LEU A 33 -7.70 12.81 6.92
CA LEU A 33 -8.80 11.90 7.26
C LEU A 33 -8.98 11.84 8.78
N LYS A 34 -10.17 11.47 9.22
CA LYS A 34 -10.45 11.09 10.60
C LYS A 34 -10.03 9.65 10.83
N ASP A 35 -9.22 9.45 11.86
CA ASP A 35 -8.82 8.12 12.31
C ASP A 35 -9.93 7.45 13.15
N ILE A 36 -9.66 6.24 13.64
CA ILE A 36 -10.55 5.44 14.48
C ILE A 36 -10.93 6.12 15.81
N ASP A 37 -10.13 7.08 16.27
CA ASP A 37 -10.42 7.89 17.46
C ASP A 37 -11.14 9.21 17.14
N ASN A 38 -11.62 9.35 15.90
CA ASN A 38 -12.32 10.52 15.36
C ASN A 38 -11.49 11.81 15.34
N LYS A 39 -10.15 11.72 15.44
CA LYS A 39 -9.25 12.86 15.26
C LYS A 39 -8.73 12.95 13.84
N ASP A 40 -8.51 14.17 13.38
CA ASP A 40 -7.88 14.44 12.09
C ASP A 40 -6.41 13.97 12.12
N GLY A 41 -6.02 13.22 11.10
CA GLY A 41 -4.66 12.75 10.86
C GLY A 41 -4.27 12.85 9.39
N GLY A 42 -2.96 12.72 9.15
CA GLY A 42 -2.38 12.69 7.81
C GLY A 42 -2.06 11.28 7.36
N PHE A 43 -2.70 10.81 6.30
CA PHE A 43 -2.57 9.43 5.81
C PHE A 43 -2.13 9.39 4.36
N PHE A 44 -1.26 8.45 4.04
CA PHE A 44 -0.90 8.10 2.67
C PHE A 44 -1.45 6.70 2.38
N VAL A 45 -2.36 6.60 1.43
CA VAL A 45 -3.09 5.37 1.14
C VAL A 45 -2.72 4.82 -0.25
N PHE A 46 -2.45 3.52 -0.31
CA PHE A 46 -2.11 2.81 -1.53
C PHE A 46 -3.15 1.74 -1.85
N GLY A 47 -4.27 2.15 -2.45
CA GLY A 47 -5.38 1.26 -2.77
C GLY A 47 -5.23 0.47 -4.08
N ASP A 48 -4.19 0.76 -4.86
CA ASP A 48 -3.99 0.25 -6.22
C ASP A 48 -2.52 -0.13 -6.46
N ILE A 49 -1.96 -0.99 -5.62
CA ILE A 49 -0.62 -1.58 -5.84
C ILE A 49 -0.79 -3.04 -6.21
N SER A 50 -0.05 -3.49 -7.22
CA SER A 50 0.05 -4.89 -7.61
C SER A 50 1.50 -5.30 -7.81
N VAL A 51 1.83 -6.54 -7.44
CA VAL A 51 3.13 -7.16 -7.69
C VAL A 51 2.93 -8.29 -8.71
N ARG A 52 3.73 -8.31 -9.77
CA ARG A 52 3.55 -9.23 -10.91
C ARG A 52 4.30 -10.55 -10.76
N VAL A 53 5.34 -10.58 -9.93
CA VAL A 53 6.23 -11.74 -9.78
C VAL A 53 5.99 -12.37 -8.43
N GLU A 54 5.76 -13.68 -8.43
CA GLU A 54 5.61 -14.50 -7.23
C GLU A 54 6.82 -14.35 -6.31
N GLY A 55 6.60 -14.53 -5.00
CA GLY A 55 7.69 -14.48 -4.02
C GLY A 55 7.28 -13.78 -2.72
N ARG A 56 8.28 -13.48 -1.89
CA ARG A 56 8.11 -12.79 -0.61
C ARG A 56 8.82 -11.45 -0.65
N TYR A 57 8.15 -10.40 -0.20
CA TYR A 57 8.61 -9.03 -0.36
C TYR A 57 8.20 -8.17 0.83
N ARG A 58 8.76 -6.96 0.89
CA ARG A 58 8.27 -5.85 1.72
C ARG A 58 8.04 -4.63 0.85
N LEU A 59 7.21 -3.70 1.30
CA LEU A 59 7.07 -2.37 0.70
C LEU A 59 7.87 -1.35 1.52
N ARG A 60 8.78 -0.63 0.89
CA ARG A 60 9.39 0.57 1.45
C ARG A 60 8.60 1.79 1.01
N PHE A 61 8.04 2.50 1.97
CA PHE A 61 7.37 3.78 1.78
C PHE A 61 8.35 4.91 2.05
N SER A 62 8.51 5.83 1.10
CA SER A 62 9.46 6.94 1.20
C SER A 62 8.72 8.27 1.07
N LEU A 63 8.82 9.10 2.10
CA LEU A 63 8.23 10.42 2.17
C LEU A 63 9.15 11.42 1.47
N PHE A 64 8.55 12.26 0.65
CA PHE A 64 9.21 13.36 -0.01
C PHE A 64 8.44 14.64 0.24
N GLU A 65 9.17 15.73 0.34
CA GLU A 65 8.67 17.09 0.38
C GLU A 65 9.07 17.80 -0.91
N ILE A 66 8.14 18.57 -1.47
CA ILE A 66 8.42 19.41 -2.64
C ILE A 66 8.70 20.82 -2.11
N ILE A 67 9.94 21.27 -2.22
CA ILE A 67 10.39 22.59 -1.77
C ILE A 67 10.81 23.37 -3.00
N ARG A 68 9.97 24.33 -3.41
CA ARG A 68 10.11 25.06 -4.68
C ARG A 68 10.11 24.06 -5.85
N ASP A 69 11.21 23.97 -6.59
CA ASP A 69 11.37 23.07 -7.74
C ASP A 69 12.18 21.80 -7.40
N GLU A 70 12.52 21.60 -6.12
CA GLU A 70 13.28 20.46 -5.64
C GLU A 70 12.41 19.43 -4.91
N VAL A 71 12.76 18.15 -5.06
CA VAL A 71 12.11 17.03 -4.36
C VAL A 71 13.09 16.46 -3.34
N VAL A 72 12.79 16.67 -2.07
CA VAL A 72 13.67 16.28 -0.96
C VAL A 72 13.14 15.02 -0.30
N HIS A 73 13.98 13.99 -0.19
CA HIS A 73 13.67 12.79 0.60
C HIS A 73 13.73 13.14 2.09
N ILE A 74 12.68 12.80 2.83
CA ILE A 74 12.57 13.11 4.27
C ILE A 74 12.86 11.87 5.10
N GLN A 75 12.10 10.78 4.86
CA GLN A 75 12.24 9.55 5.63
C GLN A 75 11.62 8.38 4.89
N SER A 76 11.99 7.16 5.29
CA SER A 76 11.35 5.94 4.80
C SER A 76 10.96 5.01 5.96
N VAL A 77 9.93 4.20 5.72
CA VAL A 77 9.50 3.10 6.60
C VAL A 77 9.23 1.86 5.75
N VAL A 78 9.39 0.67 6.33
CA VAL A 78 9.24 -0.60 5.62
C VAL A 78 8.10 -1.41 6.25
N SER A 79 7.21 -1.94 5.43
CA SER A 79 6.10 -2.80 5.85
C SER A 79 6.58 -4.12 6.45
N ASP A 80 5.66 -4.93 6.98
CA ASP A 80 5.91 -6.35 7.20
C ASP A 80 6.10 -7.12 5.89
N VAL A 81 6.62 -8.34 5.99
CA VAL A 81 6.78 -9.25 4.85
C VAL A 81 5.42 -9.76 4.40
N PHE A 82 5.16 -9.73 3.09
CA PHE A 82 3.98 -10.32 2.47
C PHE A 82 4.37 -11.28 1.33
N THR A 83 3.42 -12.14 0.95
CA THR A 83 3.60 -13.16 -0.09
C THR A 83 2.76 -12.81 -1.31
N VAL A 84 3.39 -12.87 -2.49
CA VAL A 84 2.75 -12.83 -3.80
C VAL A 84 2.59 -14.26 -4.26
N TYR A 85 1.36 -14.73 -4.28
CA TYR A 85 1.03 -16.12 -4.60
C TYR A 85 0.87 -16.34 -6.10
N SER A 86 1.10 -17.58 -6.53
CA SER A 86 0.61 -18.05 -7.81
C SER A 86 -0.92 -18.06 -7.84
N PRO A 87 -1.56 -18.01 -9.03
CA PRO A 87 -3.02 -18.10 -9.13
C PRO A 87 -3.62 -19.34 -8.47
N LYS A 88 -2.90 -20.47 -8.46
CA LYS A 88 -3.36 -21.73 -7.84
C LYS A 88 -3.23 -21.74 -6.32
N ALA A 89 -2.22 -21.04 -5.78
CA ALA A 89 -1.96 -20.98 -4.34
C ALA A 89 -2.62 -19.77 -3.66
N PHE A 90 -3.25 -18.89 -4.43
CA PHE A 90 -3.81 -17.64 -3.92
C PHE A 90 -4.99 -17.93 -2.97
N PRO A 91 -4.92 -17.51 -1.69
CA PRO A 91 -5.95 -17.85 -0.69
C PRO A 91 -7.25 -17.04 -0.84
N GLY A 92 -7.36 -16.20 -1.88
CA GLY A 92 -8.44 -15.24 -2.02
C GLY A 92 -8.12 -13.89 -1.39
N MET A 93 -8.94 -12.89 -1.71
CA MET A 93 -8.83 -11.56 -1.11
C MET A 93 -9.53 -11.55 0.24
N SER A 94 -8.91 -10.96 1.25
CA SER A 94 -9.58 -10.64 2.52
C SER A 94 -10.70 -9.62 2.30
N GLU A 95 -11.67 -9.61 3.22
CA GLU A 95 -12.62 -8.49 3.32
C GLU A 95 -11.89 -7.18 3.63
N SER A 96 -12.53 -6.05 3.30
CA SER A 96 -11.98 -4.75 3.68
C SER A 96 -11.97 -4.61 5.20
N THR A 97 -10.89 -4.06 5.77
CA THR A 97 -10.85 -3.78 7.22
C THR A 97 -11.79 -2.63 7.59
N PHE A 98 -12.04 -2.44 8.88
CA PHE A 98 -12.75 -1.26 9.38
C PHE A 98 -12.10 0.04 8.91
N LEU A 99 -10.76 0.13 9.00
CA LEU A 99 -10.01 1.32 8.59
C LEU A 99 -10.16 1.59 7.08
N SER A 100 -10.08 0.55 6.24
CA SER A 100 -10.29 0.69 4.80
C SER A 100 -11.69 1.19 4.46
N ARG A 101 -12.73 0.69 5.14
CA ARG A 101 -14.11 1.15 4.97
C ARG A 101 -14.26 2.62 5.40
N SER A 102 -13.80 2.95 6.60
CA SER A 102 -13.82 4.32 7.13
C SER A 102 -13.14 5.31 6.19
N PHE A 103 -11.96 4.99 5.66
CA PHE A 103 -11.26 5.87 4.72
C PHE A 103 -11.98 5.96 3.37
N SER A 104 -12.59 4.89 2.89
CA SER A 104 -13.42 4.93 1.68
C SER A 104 -14.66 5.80 1.86
N ASP A 105 -15.33 5.73 3.01
CA ASP A 105 -16.49 6.57 3.33
C ASP A 105 -16.11 8.06 3.41
N GLN A 106 -14.85 8.35 3.71
CA GLN A 106 -14.26 9.69 3.69
C GLN A 106 -13.71 10.11 2.30
N GLY A 107 -13.98 9.33 1.25
CA GLY A 107 -13.67 9.67 -0.14
C GLY A 107 -12.33 9.15 -0.67
N VAL A 108 -11.59 8.35 0.10
CA VAL A 108 -10.36 7.70 -0.41
C VAL A 108 -10.74 6.59 -1.40
N ARG A 109 -10.08 6.57 -2.55
CA ARG A 109 -10.35 5.57 -3.61
C ARG A 109 -9.75 4.21 -3.26
N ILE A 110 -10.47 3.43 -2.45
CA ILE A 110 -10.13 2.06 -2.06
C ILE A 110 -11.23 1.13 -2.54
N ARG A 111 -10.88 -0.06 -3.07
CA ARG A 111 -11.88 -1.08 -3.41
C ARG A 111 -12.42 -1.72 -2.13
N ILE A 112 -13.72 -1.56 -1.88
CA ILE A 112 -14.39 -2.18 -0.73
C ILE A 112 -14.94 -3.55 -1.09
N ARG A 113 -14.57 -4.56 -0.29
CA ARG A 113 -15.04 -5.95 -0.39
C ARG A 113 -15.81 -6.30 0.87
N LYS A 114 -17.04 -6.81 0.70
CA LYS A 114 -17.88 -7.33 1.79
C LYS A 114 -17.69 -8.84 1.90
N GLU A 115 -17.82 -9.37 3.11
CA GLU A 115 -17.85 -10.81 3.36
C GLU A 115 -18.98 -11.48 2.55
N HIS A 116 -18.66 -12.59 1.87
CA HIS A 116 -19.70 -13.46 1.32
C HIS A 116 -20.34 -14.20 2.50
N ARG A 117 -21.52 -13.77 2.94
CA ARG A 117 -22.35 -14.59 3.82
C ARG A 117 -22.61 -15.92 3.09
N ILE A 118 -21.97 -16.99 3.56
CA ILE A 118 -22.40 -18.34 3.20
C ILE A 118 -23.80 -18.47 3.80
N GLN A 119 -24.81 -18.42 2.94
CA GLN A 119 -26.17 -18.72 3.31
C GLN A 119 -26.20 -20.22 3.62
N MET A 120 -26.21 -20.55 4.91
CA MET A 120 -26.51 -21.91 5.38
C MET A 120 -27.94 -22.28 5.00
#